data_AF-A0A4Y2SII6-F1
#
_entry.id   AF-A0A4Y2SII6-F1
#
_cell.length_a   1.000
_cell.length_b   1.000
_cell.length_c   1.000
_cell.angle_alpha   90.00
_cell.angle_beta   90.00
_cell.angle_gamma   90.00
#
_symmetry.space_group_name_H-M   'P 1'
#
loop_
_entity.id
_entity.type
_entity.pdbx_description
1 polymer ?
#
loop_
_entity_poly.entity_id
_entity_poly.type
_entity_poly.pdbx_seq_one_letter_code
_entity_poly.pdbx_strand_id
1 'polypeptide(L)'
;MLDEALKSLSADPDLVEFGQYFFEYYVKNVKSWAYCYRLHAGVNTNMHIERMHKTLKYIYLLGKSVQRLDKVIHAIMRFLRDKLFDRLIVLNKCKLTNKLKDLRKRHKTSLSMSVSVVQTTEGWNICSQNNDEMYAVTQINIVCQCLLKCENCQACIHQYSCTGLDSSVRWNVCKHIHYICHFNKDKSFLLCQRDNELDIRELSFEKDVIVDELGRRYSPIRIGMNDRREALKLKLNAMVDTLNSEEEIQAFVKNFASVKPTIDAIRLHNAEIPPLPHNKEIIPVNKKIIPQRRLFSTKKKTSNAARR
;
A
#
# COMPACT_ATOMS: atom_id res chain seq x y z
N MET A 1 -13.23 15.25 32.65
CA MET A 1 -13.18 13.83 32.21
C MET A 1 -12.38 12.93 33.15
N LEU A 2 -11.04 12.90 33.16
CA LEU A 2 -10.30 11.95 34.04
C LEU A 2 -10.48 12.28 35.53
N ASP A 3 -10.28 13.54 35.92
CA ASP A 3 -10.45 13.98 37.32
C ASP A 3 -11.88 13.82 37.82
N GLU A 4 -12.83 13.91 36.90
CA GLU A 4 -14.26 13.78 37.14
C GLU A 4 -14.66 12.31 37.35
N ALA A 5 -14.06 11.41 36.56
CA ALA A 5 -14.19 9.97 36.75
C ALA A 5 -13.55 9.50 38.07
N LEU A 6 -12.39 10.06 38.44
CA LEU A 6 -11.76 9.77 39.74
C LEU A 6 -12.64 10.23 40.90
N LYS A 7 -13.23 11.43 40.80
CA LYS A 7 -14.18 11.93 41.80
C LYS A 7 -15.42 11.03 41.92
N SER A 8 -15.95 10.52 40.80
CA SER A 8 -17.09 9.59 40.86
C SER A 8 -16.71 8.24 41.48
N LEU A 9 -15.52 7.72 41.21
CA LEU A 9 -15.04 6.46 41.78
C LEU A 9 -14.77 6.57 43.28
N SER A 10 -14.29 7.72 43.75
CA SER A 10 -14.06 7.97 45.18
C SER A 10 -15.32 8.34 45.96
N ALA A 11 -16.39 8.75 45.28
CA ALA A 11 -17.67 9.13 45.91
C ALA A 11 -18.60 7.92 46.14
N ASP A 12 -18.39 6.83 45.38
CA ASP A 12 -19.16 5.60 45.49
C ASP A 12 -18.44 4.62 46.45
N PRO A 13 -19.01 4.29 47.63
CA PRO A 13 -18.41 3.39 48.61
C PRO A 13 -18.02 2.02 48.03
N ASP A 14 -18.78 1.53 47.05
CA ASP A 14 -18.55 0.21 46.45
C ASP A 14 -17.38 0.22 45.44
N LEU A 15 -16.95 1.41 45.00
CA LEU A 15 -15.90 1.59 44.00
C LEU A 15 -14.63 2.23 44.55
N VAL A 16 -14.57 2.60 45.83
CA VAL A 16 -13.41 3.27 46.46
C VAL A 16 -12.13 2.45 46.28
N GLU A 17 -12.15 1.15 46.59
CA GLU A 17 -10.96 0.29 46.44
C GLU A 17 -10.50 0.21 44.98
N PHE A 18 -11.44 0.09 44.04
CA PHE A 18 -11.13 0.09 42.61
C PHE A 18 -10.59 1.45 42.15
N GLY A 19 -11.16 2.55 42.63
CA GLY A 19 -10.71 3.91 42.33
C GLY A 19 -9.26 4.14 42.79
N GLN A 20 -8.91 3.62 43.96
CA GLN A 20 -7.56 3.71 44.51
C GLN A 20 -6.55 2.88 43.70
N TYR A 21 -6.92 1.64 43.34
CA TYR A 21 -6.14 0.80 42.41
C TYR A 21 -5.98 1.47 41.02
N PHE A 22 -7.07 2.00 40.45
CA PHE A 22 -7.05 2.66 39.15
C PHE A 22 -6.15 3.90 39.17
N PHE A 23 -6.21 4.69 40.23
CA PHE A 23 -5.32 5.84 40.43
C PHE A 23 -3.85 5.42 40.50
N GLU A 24 -3.54 4.40 41.31
CA GLU A 24 -2.16 4.01 41.56
C GLU A 24 -1.47 3.41 40.34
N TYR A 25 -2.19 2.60 39.55
CA TYR A 25 -1.63 1.81 38.45
C TYR A 25 -1.93 2.34 37.05
N TYR A 26 -3.09 2.97 36.83
CA TYR A 26 -3.52 3.38 35.49
C TYR A 26 -3.36 4.89 35.27
N VAL A 27 -3.70 5.73 36.24
CA VAL A 27 -3.62 7.21 36.06
C VAL A 27 -2.20 7.69 35.79
N LYS A 28 -1.18 7.04 36.37
CA LYS A 28 0.23 7.39 36.08
C LYS A 28 0.64 7.14 34.62
N ASN A 29 -0.10 6.31 33.89
CA ASN A 29 0.24 5.87 32.54
C ASN A 29 -0.95 6.03 31.57
N VAL A 30 -1.64 7.17 31.64
CA VAL A 30 -2.83 7.47 30.79
C VAL A 30 -2.58 7.21 29.31
N LYS A 31 -1.39 7.55 28.82
CA LYS A 31 -1.00 7.38 27.41
C LYS A 31 -1.05 5.92 26.93
N SER A 32 -0.85 4.95 27.82
CA SER A 32 -0.80 3.53 27.45
C SER A 32 -2.17 2.88 27.30
N TRP A 33 -3.21 3.40 27.96
CA TRP A 33 -4.54 2.77 27.95
C TRP A 33 -5.65 3.66 27.39
N ALA A 34 -5.59 4.98 27.60
CA ALA A 34 -6.72 5.85 27.28
C ALA A 34 -6.91 5.98 25.76
N TYR A 35 -8.16 5.89 25.34
CA TYR A 35 -8.54 5.84 23.93
C TYR A 35 -8.08 7.07 23.15
N CYS A 36 -8.11 8.26 23.77
CA CYS A 36 -7.69 9.52 23.16
C CYS A 36 -6.20 9.58 22.80
N TYR A 37 -5.34 8.76 23.42
CA TYR A 37 -3.92 8.67 23.09
C TYR A 37 -3.61 7.54 22.10
N ARG A 38 -4.57 6.67 21.80
CA ARG A 38 -4.37 5.58 20.83
C ARG A 38 -4.45 6.16 19.42
N LEU A 39 -3.32 6.14 18.73
CA LEU A 39 -3.28 6.46 17.31
C LEU A 39 -4.16 5.47 16.53
N HIS A 40 -5.01 5.99 15.64
CA HIS A 40 -5.88 5.21 14.74
C HIS A 40 -6.92 4.33 15.44
N ALA A 41 -7.32 4.71 16.65
CA ALA A 41 -8.41 4.06 17.35
C ALA A 41 -9.69 4.05 16.48
N GLY A 42 -10.27 2.86 16.26
CA GLY A 42 -11.42 2.66 15.36
C GLY A 42 -11.07 2.06 13.99
N VAL A 43 -9.78 1.91 13.63
CA VAL A 43 -9.40 1.11 12.47
C VAL A 43 -9.70 -0.36 12.75
N ASN A 44 -10.66 -0.92 12.01
CA ASN A 44 -11.05 -2.31 12.13
C ASN A 44 -9.96 -3.24 11.55
N THR A 45 -8.96 -3.56 12.38
CA THR A 45 -7.94 -4.57 12.08
C THR A 45 -8.46 -5.99 12.29
N ASN A 46 -9.66 -6.17 12.86
CA ASN A 46 -10.23 -7.48 13.16
C ASN A 46 -10.29 -8.35 11.89
N MET A 47 -10.66 -7.78 10.74
CA MET A 47 -10.67 -8.53 9.48
C MET A 47 -9.26 -9.05 9.07
N HIS A 48 -8.20 -8.27 9.33
CA HIS A 48 -6.83 -8.69 9.02
C HIS A 48 -6.35 -9.77 9.99
N ILE A 49 -6.64 -9.61 11.28
CA ILE A 49 -6.32 -10.56 12.34
C ILE A 49 -7.08 -11.87 12.12
N GLU A 50 -8.38 -11.81 11.83
CA GLU A 50 -9.19 -12.99 11.52
C GLU A 50 -8.69 -13.71 10.27
N ARG A 51 -8.29 -12.99 9.22
CA ARG A 51 -7.71 -13.60 8.02
C ARG A 51 -6.39 -14.30 8.34
N MET A 52 -5.53 -13.67 9.14
CA MET A 52 -4.27 -14.27 9.60
C MET A 52 -4.55 -15.53 10.44
N HIS A 53 -5.48 -15.45 11.40
CA HIS A 53 -5.88 -16.57 12.24
C HIS A 53 -6.45 -17.73 11.40
N LYS A 54 -7.35 -17.47 10.44
CA LYS A 54 -7.88 -18.49 9.53
C LYS A 54 -6.76 -19.13 8.69
N THR A 55 -5.81 -18.33 8.23
CA THR A 55 -4.65 -18.81 7.48
C THR A 55 -3.80 -19.75 8.33
N LEU A 56 -3.42 -19.34 9.55
CA LEU A 56 -2.67 -20.17 10.48
C LEU A 56 -3.43 -21.46 10.81
N LYS A 57 -4.72 -21.35 11.19
CA LYS A 57 -5.55 -22.49 11.57
C LYS A 57 -5.71 -23.50 10.45
N TYR A 58 -6.10 -23.08 9.25
CA TYR A 58 -6.51 -24.01 8.19
C TYR A 58 -5.39 -24.37 7.21
N ILE A 59 -4.44 -23.47 6.96
CA ILE A 59 -3.35 -23.72 6.00
C ILE A 59 -2.14 -24.33 6.70
N TYR A 60 -1.71 -23.76 7.84
CA TYR A 60 -0.48 -24.19 8.50
C TYR A 60 -0.71 -25.27 9.57
N LEU A 61 -1.85 -25.25 10.25
CA LEU A 61 -2.21 -26.20 11.31
C LEU A 61 -3.26 -27.24 10.87
N LEU A 62 -3.69 -27.21 9.60
CA LEU A 62 -4.62 -28.18 9.01
C LEU A 62 -5.95 -28.33 9.77
N GLY A 63 -6.41 -27.27 10.41
CA GLY A 63 -7.65 -27.23 11.19
C GLY A 63 -7.56 -27.91 12.57
N LYS A 64 -6.41 -28.48 12.94
CA LYS A 64 -6.22 -29.19 14.21
C LYS A 64 -5.96 -28.23 15.35
N SER A 65 -6.51 -28.54 16.53
CA SER A 65 -6.12 -27.88 17.77
C SER A 65 -4.72 -28.37 18.16
N VAL A 66 -3.83 -27.43 18.46
CA VAL A 66 -2.42 -27.73 18.77
C VAL A 66 -2.15 -27.28 20.20
N GLN A 67 -1.94 -28.24 21.09
CA GLN A 67 -1.63 -27.95 22.51
C GLN A 67 -0.14 -27.63 22.72
N ARG A 68 0.75 -28.15 21.86
CA ARG A 68 2.18 -27.92 22.00
C ARG A 68 2.62 -26.62 21.34
N LEU A 69 3.31 -25.78 22.11
CA LEU A 69 3.77 -24.46 21.69
C LEU A 69 4.78 -24.50 20.54
N ASP A 70 5.69 -25.48 20.52
CA ASP A 70 6.72 -25.65 19.49
C ASP A 70 6.13 -25.76 18.07
N LYS A 71 5.05 -26.52 17.92
CA LYS A 71 4.34 -26.67 16.65
C LYS A 71 3.70 -25.36 16.20
N VAL A 72 3.18 -24.58 17.13
CA VAL A 72 2.59 -23.26 16.84
C VAL A 72 3.68 -22.28 16.40
N ILE A 73 4.82 -22.25 17.09
CA ILE A 73 5.96 -21.42 16.72
C ILE A 73 6.46 -21.77 15.32
N HIS A 74 6.62 -23.06 15.01
CA HIS A 74 7.02 -23.51 13.69
C HIS A 74 6.04 -23.07 12.59
N ALA A 75 4.73 -23.18 12.85
CA ALA A 75 3.70 -22.72 11.91
C ALA A 75 3.77 -21.20 11.66
N ILE A 76 3.99 -20.39 12.72
CA ILE A 76 4.16 -18.95 12.61
C ILE A 76 5.42 -18.61 11.79
N MET A 77 6.56 -19.26 12.08
CA MET A 77 7.79 -19.05 11.32
C MET A 77 7.62 -19.39 9.84
N ARG A 78 6.93 -20.49 9.52
CA ARG A 78 6.61 -20.87 8.14
C ARG A 78 5.70 -19.84 7.46
N PHE A 79 4.67 -19.36 8.14
CA PHE A 79 3.81 -18.29 7.66
C PHE A 79 4.59 -17.01 7.35
N LEU A 80 5.49 -16.59 8.24
CA LEU A 80 6.33 -15.41 8.03
C LEU A 80 7.24 -15.57 6.81
N ARG A 81 7.91 -16.72 6.67
CA ARG A 81 8.74 -17.03 5.51
C ARG A 81 7.96 -16.93 4.21
N ASP A 82 6.79 -17.56 4.13
CA ASP A 82 5.95 -17.53 2.93
C ASP A 82 5.49 -16.11 2.61
N LYS A 83 5.14 -15.30 3.62
CA LYS A 83 4.75 -13.88 3.43
C LYS A 83 5.90 -13.00 2.95
N LEU A 84 7.11 -13.25 3.44
CA LEU A 84 8.31 -12.55 2.97
C LEU A 84 8.63 -12.94 1.53
N PHE A 85 8.50 -14.21 1.18
CA PHE A 85 8.70 -14.69 -0.18
C PHE A 85 7.64 -14.15 -1.15
N ASP A 86 6.36 -14.18 -0.77
CA ASP A 86 5.26 -13.54 -1.49
C ASP A 86 5.57 -12.05 -1.76
N ARG A 87 6.08 -11.34 -0.75
CA ARG A 87 6.47 -9.93 -0.87
C ARG A 87 7.63 -9.75 -1.86
N LEU A 88 8.65 -10.60 -1.81
CA LEU A 88 9.77 -10.58 -2.76
C LEU A 88 9.27 -10.80 -4.20
N ILE A 89 8.37 -11.77 -4.40
CA ILE A 89 7.74 -12.03 -5.70
C ILE A 89 6.95 -10.79 -6.15
N VAL A 90 6.13 -10.19 -5.29
CA VAL A 90 5.33 -8.99 -5.64
C VAL A 90 6.20 -7.79 -5.99
N LEU A 91 7.33 -7.62 -5.30
CA LEU A 91 8.29 -6.55 -5.59
C LEU A 91 8.95 -6.74 -6.96
N ASN A 92 9.21 -7.98 -7.38
CA ASN A 92 9.86 -8.30 -8.65
C ASN A 92 8.89 -8.54 -9.83
N LYS A 93 7.68 -9.06 -9.58
CA LYS A 93 6.62 -9.26 -10.58
C LYS A 93 5.65 -8.08 -10.60
N CYS A 94 5.91 -7.05 -11.43
CA CYS A 94 4.99 -6.02 -11.97
C CYS A 94 3.79 -5.47 -11.14
N LYS A 95 3.73 -5.69 -9.82
CA LYS A 95 2.72 -5.14 -8.89
C LYS A 95 3.23 -3.94 -8.10
N LEU A 96 4.52 -3.59 -8.30
CA LEU A 96 5.11 -2.34 -7.85
C LEU A 96 4.35 -1.11 -8.40
N THR A 97 3.70 -1.26 -9.56
CA THR A 97 2.93 -0.22 -10.25
C THR A 97 1.85 0.41 -9.38
N ASN A 98 1.06 -0.36 -8.62
CA ASN A 98 0.00 0.20 -7.77
C ASN A 98 0.56 1.01 -6.60
N LYS A 99 1.60 0.49 -5.92
CA LYS A 99 2.24 1.23 -4.82
C LYS A 99 2.94 2.49 -5.32
N LEU A 100 3.59 2.43 -6.49
CA LEU A 100 4.17 3.60 -7.15
C LEU A 100 3.10 4.60 -7.59
N LYS A 101 1.96 4.13 -8.09
CA LYS A 101 0.82 4.97 -8.45
C LYS A 101 0.28 5.71 -7.23
N ASP A 102 0.09 5.01 -6.11
CA ASP A 102 -0.33 5.64 -4.85
C ASP A 102 0.71 6.64 -4.34
N LEU A 103 2.00 6.29 -4.45
CA LEU A 103 3.11 7.15 -4.10
C LEU A 103 3.11 8.46 -4.91
N ARG A 104 2.95 8.35 -6.24
CA ARG A 104 2.80 9.51 -7.14
C ARG A 104 1.58 10.34 -6.79
N LYS A 105 0.44 9.70 -6.51
CA LYS A 105 -0.78 10.40 -6.11
C LYS A 105 -0.55 11.21 -4.84
N ARG A 106 0.07 10.63 -3.82
CA ARG A 106 0.36 11.31 -2.54
C ARG A 106 1.35 12.46 -2.72
N HIS A 107 2.35 12.29 -3.58
CA HIS A 107 3.25 13.37 -3.97
C HIS A 107 2.49 14.53 -4.64
N LYS A 108 1.64 14.25 -5.64
CA LYS A 108 0.82 15.29 -6.28
C LYS A 108 -0.08 16.00 -5.26
N THR A 109 -0.67 15.26 -4.31
CA THR A 109 -1.44 15.88 -3.22
C THR A 109 -0.59 16.79 -2.34
N SER A 110 0.64 16.41 -1.99
CA SER A 110 1.48 17.26 -1.13
C SER A 110 1.86 18.58 -1.79
N LEU A 111 2.00 18.64 -3.12
CA LEU A 111 2.28 19.88 -3.84
C LEU A 111 1.14 20.90 -3.72
N SER A 112 -0.10 20.42 -3.63
CA SER A 112 -1.29 21.28 -3.41
C SER A 112 -1.53 21.62 -1.93
N MET A 113 -0.73 21.09 -1.01
CA MET A 113 -0.88 21.40 0.41
C MET A 113 -0.26 22.76 0.71
N SER A 114 -0.98 23.59 1.46
CA SER A 114 -0.44 24.78 2.12
C SER A 114 -0.76 24.62 3.59
N VAL A 115 0.24 24.23 4.37
CA VAL A 115 0.12 23.91 5.79
C VAL A 115 1.33 24.45 6.53
N SER A 116 1.12 24.92 7.77
CA SER A 116 2.22 25.34 8.61
C SER A 116 3.02 24.13 9.09
N VAL A 117 4.34 24.31 9.17
CA VAL A 117 5.29 23.32 9.67
C VAL A 117 5.99 23.90 10.89
N VAL A 118 5.94 23.18 11.99
CA VAL A 118 6.69 23.49 13.21
C VAL A 118 7.84 22.51 13.31
N GLN A 119 9.07 23.01 13.21
CA GLN A 119 10.27 22.19 13.40
C GLN A 119 10.50 21.96 14.90
N THR A 120 10.78 20.71 15.27
CA THR A 120 11.06 20.27 16.64
C THR A 120 12.43 19.59 16.68
N THR A 121 12.92 19.25 17.88
CA THR A 121 14.18 18.52 18.07
C THR A 121 14.16 17.12 17.45
N GLU A 122 12.98 16.48 17.39
CA GLU A 122 12.81 15.10 16.94
C GLU A 122 12.32 14.98 15.48
N GLY A 123 11.97 16.10 14.85
CA GLY A 123 11.43 16.13 13.49
C GLY A 123 10.52 17.32 13.23
N TRP A 124 9.37 17.08 12.59
CA TRP A 124 8.44 18.12 12.15
C TRP A 124 7.01 17.81 12.56
N ASN A 125 6.28 18.82 13.02
CA ASN A 125 4.84 18.76 13.21
C ASN A 125 4.14 19.55 12.10
N ILE A 126 3.14 18.94 11.48
CA ILE A 126 2.41 19.50 10.35
C ILE A 126 0.94 19.61 10.73
N CYS A 127 0.37 20.80 10.59
CA CYS A 127 -1.06 20.99 10.82
C CYS A 127 -1.88 20.35 9.69
N SER A 128 -2.98 19.70 10.04
CA SER A 128 -3.96 19.24 9.05
C SER A 128 -4.63 20.43 8.36
N GLN A 129 -4.99 20.27 7.08
CA GLN A 129 -5.71 21.32 6.34
C GLN A 129 -7.18 21.45 6.75
N ASN A 130 -7.76 20.38 7.29
CA ASN A 130 -9.21 20.27 7.45
C ASN A 130 -9.64 20.16 8.91
N ASN A 131 -8.72 19.82 9.82
CA ASN A 131 -9.00 19.57 11.24
C ASN A 131 -7.88 20.20 12.09
N ASP A 132 -8.09 20.35 13.40
CA ASP A 132 -7.06 20.74 14.38
C ASP A 132 -6.06 19.60 14.72
N GLU A 133 -5.97 18.58 13.86
CA GLU A 133 -5.03 17.49 14.06
C GLU A 133 -3.61 17.88 13.63
N MET A 134 -2.61 17.51 14.43
CA MET A 134 -1.20 17.62 14.07
C MET A 134 -0.60 16.25 13.73
N TYR A 135 0.19 16.22 12.67
CA TYR A 135 0.92 15.02 12.26
C TYR A 135 2.41 15.21 12.52
N ALA A 136 2.97 14.32 13.32
CA ALA A 136 4.41 14.27 13.56
C ALA A 136 5.08 13.45 12.45
N VAL A 137 6.16 13.97 11.90
CA VAL A 137 7.04 13.34 10.92
C VAL A 137 8.45 13.31 11.49
N THR A 138 9.06 12.14 11.53
CA THR A 138 10.46 11.98 11.98
C THR A 138 11.27 11.28 10.92
N GLN A 139 12.55 11.63 10.80
CA GLN A 139 13.47 10.93 9.91
C GLN A 139 14.13 9.78 10.67
N ILE A 140 13.98 8.56 10.16
CA ILE A 140 14.49 7.34 10.80
C ILE A 140 15.82 6.92 10.18
N ASN A 141 15.93 7.01 8.85
CA ASN A 141 17.12 6.61 8.11
C ASN A 141 17.49 7.68 7.09
N ILE A 142 18.79 7.91 6.94
CA ILE A 142 19.32 8.88 5.97
C ILE A 142 19.35 8.24 4.57
N VAL A 143 19.88 7.02 4.46
CA VAL A 143 20.10 6.34 3.18
C VAL A 143 19.27 5.06 3.10
N CYS A 144 18.65 4.82 1.94
CA CYS A 144 17.96 3.57 1.64
C CYS A 144 18.09 3.22 0.16
N GLN A 145 18.32 1.93 -0.13
CA GLN A 145 18.50 1.40 -1.49
C GLN A 145 17.24 0.67 -2.01
N CYS A 146 16.07 0.89 -1.39
CA CYS A 146 14.85 0.19 -1.79
C CYS A 146 14.28 0.71 -3.12
N LEU A 147 13.58 -0.18 -3.83
CA LEU A 147 12.97 0.12 -5.14
C LEU A 147 11.67 0.94 -5.05
N LEU A 148 11.01 0.93 -3.88
CA LEU A 148 9.77 1.68 -3.66
C LEU A 148 10.08 3.06 -3.10
N LYS A 149 10.63 3.92 -3.95
CA LYS A 149 10.96 5.32 -3.64
C LYS A 149 10.30 6.27 -4.63
N CYS A 150 10.03 7.48 -4.17
CA CYS A 150 9.46 8.53 -5.00
C CYS A 150 10.57 9.13 -5.86
N GLU A 151 10.35 9.24 -7.17
CA GLU A 151 11.36 9.80 -8.10
C GLU A 151 11.63 11.28 -7.84
N ASN A 152 10.58 12.06 -7.50
CA ASN A 152 10.71 13.50 -7.23
C ASN A 152 11.34 13.79 -5.86
N CYS A 153 10.90 13.08 -4.82
CA CYS A 153 11.38 13.32 -3.45
C CYS A 153 12.65 12.53 -3.11
N GLN A 154 12.97 11.47 -3.87
CA GLN A 154 13.96 10.44 -3.50
C GLN A 154 13.74 9.85 -2.09
N ALA A 155 12.50 9.88 -1.62
CA ALA A 155 12.09 9.41 -0.30
C ALA A 155 11.34 8.09 -0.39
N CYS A 156 11.54 7.24 0.62
CA CYS A 156 10.83 5.98 0.80
C CYS A 156 10.30 5.83 2.23
N ILE A 157 9.44 4.83 2.45
CA ILE A 157 8.82 4.56 3.76
C ILE A 157 9.84 4.16 4.84
N HIS A 158 11.03 3.71 4.45
CA HIS A 158 12.07 3.33 5.41
C HIS A 158 12.86 4.52 5.95
N GLN A 159 12.77 5.69 5.29
CA GLN A 159 13.52 6.88 5.69
C GLN A 159 12.76 7.75 6.69
N TYR A 160 11.43 7.62 6.77
CA TYR A 160 10.58 8.50 7.56
C TYR A 160 9.50 7.74 8.33
N SER A 161 9.17 8.22 9.52
CA SER A 161 7.96 7.87 10.26
C SER A 161 6.97 9.02 10.16
N CYS A 162 5.67 8.72 10.08
CA CYS A 162 4.63 9.73 10.21
C CYS A 162 3.40 9.16 10.92
N THR A 163 2.81 9.94 11.83
CA THR A 163 1.60 9.57 12.57
C THR A 163 0.34 9.53 11.70
N GLY A 164 0.41 9.93 10.43
CA GLY A 164 -0.71 9.81 9.49
C GLY A 164 -1.00 8.35 9.13
N LEU A 165 -2.29 8.00 9.00
CA LEU A 165 -2.80 6.66 8.64
C LEU A 165 -2.06 6.00 7.47
N ASP A 166 -1.76 6.83 6.48
CA ASP A 166 -1.14 6.44 5.23
C ASP A 166 0.29 5.90 5.39
N SER A 167 1.03 6.41 6.38
CA SER A 167 2.36 5.95 6.76
C SER A 167 2.29 4.88 7.84
N SER A 168 1.56 5.16 8.92
CA SER A 168 1.50 4.31 10.12
C SER A 168 0.74 2.98 9.92
N VAL A 169 -0.28 2.94 9.05
CA VAL A 169 -1.11 1.75 8.84
C VAL A 169 -0.91 1.14 7.46
N ARG A 170 -0.88 1.97 6.41
CA ARG A 170 -0.79 1.48 5.02
C ARG A 170 0.63 1.20 4.53
N TRP A 171 1.65 1.48 5.35
CA TRP A 171 3.05 1.27 5.03
C TRP A 171 3.46 1.84 3.67
N ASN A 172 3.15 3.13 3.46
CA ASN A 172 3.47 3.86 2.24
C ASN A 172 3.76 5.33 2.57
N VAL A 173 4.60 6.01 1.79
CA VAL A 173 4.98 7.41 2.05
C VAL A 173 3.74 8.30 1.96
N CYS A 174 3.39 8.96 3.06
CA CYS A 174 2.20 9.79 3.14
C CYS A 174 2.42 11.18 2.51
N LYS A 175 1.34 11.92 2.25
CA LYS A 175 1.42 13.30 1.76
C LYS A 175 2.25 14.21 2.69
N HIS A 176 2.24 13.96 3.99
CA HIS A 176 3.02 14.73 4.99
C HIS A 176 4.52 14.52 4.83
N ILE A 177 4.98 13.29 4.58
CA ILE A 177 6.41 13.02 4.33
C ILE A 177 6.84 13.70 3.02
N HIS A 178 6.04 13.59 1.95
CA HIS A 178 6.33 14.31 0.71
C HIS A 178 6.36 15.84 0.92
N TYR A 179 5.47 16.35 1.78
CA TYR A 179 5.46 17.75 2.15
C TYR A 179 6.78 18.16 2.83
N ILE A 180 7.26 17.42 3.82
CA ILE A 180 8.57 17.71 4.44
C ILE A 180 9.72 17.60 3.45
N CYS A 181 9.69 16.64 2.52
CA CYS A 181 10.76 16.49 1.54
C CYS A 181 10.89 17.72 0.63
N HIS A 182 9.80 18.31 0.13
CA HIS A 182 9.91 19.53 -0.68
C HIS A 182 10.20 20.77 0.19
N PHE A 183 9.58 20.89 1.37
CA PHE A 183 9.85 21.98 2.32
C PHE A 183 11.35 22.09 2.67
N ASN A 184 12.00 20.94 2.92
CA ASN A 184 13.44 20.91 3.19
C ASN A 184 14.28 21.22 1.94
N LYS A 185 13.83 20.83 0.74
CA LYS A 185 14.50 21.21 -0.51
C LYS A 185 14.44 22.71 -0.74
N ASP A 186 13.28 23.32 -0.53
CA ASP A 186 13.09 24.77 -0.69
C ASP A 186 13.93 25.54 0.35
N LYS A 187 13.97 25.06 1.61
CA LYS A 187 14.86 25.61 2.64
C LYS A 187 16.34 25.49 2.27
N SER A 188 16.76 24.34 1.71
CA SER A 188 18.13 24.16 1.24
C SER A 188 18.46 25.03 0.02
N PHE A 189 17.49 25.27 -0.86
CA PHE A 189 17.63 26.14 -2.02
C PHE A 189 17.78 27.61 -1.62
N LEU A 190 16.98 28.07 -0.64
CA LEU A 190 17.10 29.40 -0.05
C LEU A 190 18.42 29.60 0.71
N LEU A 191 19.03 28.52 1.23
CA LEU A 191 20.34 28.57 1.86
C LEU A 191 21.48 28.57 0.83
N CYS A 192 21.34 27.89 -0.32
CA CYS A 192 22.36 27.86 -1.36
C CYS A 192 22.26 29.03 -2.36
N GLN A 193 21.14 29.75 -2.44
CA GLN A 193 21.03 30.98 -3.25
C GLN A 193 21.89 32.16 -2.75
N ARG A 194 22.55 32.03 -1.60
CA ARG A 194 23.60 32.99 -1.20
C ARG A 194 24.93 32.74 -1.90
N ASP A 195 25.14 31.56 -2.48
CA ASP A 195 26.37 31.18 -3.17
C ASP A 195 26.03 30.45 -4.48
N ASN A 196 26.06 31.22 -5.59
CA ASN A 196 25.92 30.85 -7.00
C ASN A 196 24.51 30.91 -7.63
N GLU A 197 24.35 31.88 -8.53
CA GLU A 197 23.40 31.82 -9.66
C GLU A 197 23.83 30.71 -10.65
N LEU A 198 22.88 29.89 -11.10
CA LEU A 198 22.66 29.61 -12.54
C LEU A 198 21.49 28.62 -12.80
N ASP A 199 20.61 29.11 -13.68
CA ASP A 199 19.82 28.49 -14.77
C ASP A 199 19.06 27.16 -14.55
N ILE A 200 17.72 27.24 -14.48
CA ILE A 200 16.80 26.10 -14.65
C ILE A 200 15.96 26.35 -15.90
N ARG A 201 16.26 25.61 -16.98
CA ARG A 201 15.32 25.41 -18.09
C ARG A 201 14.27 24.38 -17.67
N GLU A 202 13.07 24.86 -17.43
CA GLU A 202 11.87 24.06 -17.25
C GLU A 202 11.41 23.50 -18.61
N LEU A 203 11.30 22.18 -18.73
CA LEU A 203 10.61 21.56 -19.85
C LEU A 203 9.71 20.43 -19.34
N SER A 204 8.43 20.79 -19.26
CA SER A 204 7.28 19.94 -19.03
C SER A 204 6.97 19.11 -20.28
N PHE A 205 6.88 17.79 -20.13
CA PHE A 205 6.16 16.91 -21.08
C PHE A 205 5.68 15.65 -20.35
N GLU A 206 4.44 15.67 -19.84
CA GLU A 206 3.71 14.46 -19.41
C GLU A 206 2.84 13.95 -20.58
N LYS A 207 3.28 12.87 -21.24
CA LYS A 207 2.40 11.91 -21.95
C LYS A 207 2.81 10.49 -21.57
N ASP A 208 1.82 9.73 -21.06
CA ASP A 208 1.76 8.26 -20.92
C ASP A 208 3.02 7.50 -20.45
N VAL A 209 3.44 7.80 -19.23
CA VAL A 209 4.64 7.24 -18.55
C VAL A 209 4.50 5.77 -18.11
N ILE A 210 3.31 5.18 -18.13
CA ILE A 210 3.10 3.81 -17.59
C ILE A 210 3.71 2.72 -18.49
N VAL A 211 3.70 2.91 -19.81
CA VAL A 211 4.32 1.96 -20.76
C VAL A 211 5.81 2.28 -20.93
N ASP A 212 6.16 3.56 -20.87
CA ASP A 212 7.51 4.05 -21.14
C ASP A 212 8.50 3.77 -19.99
N GLU A 213 8.03 3.65 -18.74
CA GLU A 213 8.87 3.26 -17.59
C GLU A 213 9.36 1.81 -17.64
N LEU A 214 8.66 0.94 -18.39
CA LEU A 214 9.14 -0.42 -18.67
C LEU A 214 10.12 -0.43 -19.86
N GLY A 215 10.06 0.57 -20.73
CA GLY A 215 10.97 0.76 -21.88
C GLY A 215 12.31 1.38 -21.51
N ARG A 216 12.34 2.39 -20.62
CA ARG A 216 13.56 3.19 -20.33
C ARG A 216 14.70 2.46 -19.61
N ARG A 217 14.55 1.18 -19.23
CA ARG A 217 15.70 0.38 -18.75
C ARG A 217 16.57 -0.19 -19.87
N TYR A 218 16.15 -0.03 -21.11
CA TYR A 218 17.03 -0.11 -22.28
C TYR A 218 16.79 1.17 -23.08
N SER A 219 17.85 1.93 -23.34
CA SER A 219 17.80 2.93 -24.41
C SER A 219 17.17 2.28 -25.66
N PRO A 220 16.20 2.89 -26.35
CA PRO A 220 15.73 2.36 -27.62
C PRO A 220 16.80 2.62 -28.68
N ILE A 221 17.90 1.88 -28.61
CA ILE A 221 18.54 1.41 -29.82
C ILE A 221 17.46 0.58 -30.52
N ARG A 222 17.22 0.84 -31.80
CA ARG A 222 16.34 0.02 -32.65
C ARG A 222 16.97 -1.37 -32.82
N ILE A 223 16.90 -2.18 -31.78
CA ILE A 223 17.44 -3.54 -31.74
C ILE A 223 16.50 -4.43 -32.56
N GLY A 224 17.03 -5.14 -33.55
CA GLY A 224 16.26 -6.02 -34.43
C GLY A 224 15.60 -7.16 -33.65
N MET A 225 14.53 -7.76 -34.20
CA MET A 225 13.84 -8.88 -33.52
C MET A 225 14.76 -10.08 -33.22
N ASN A 226 15.80 -10.29 -34.02
CA ASN A 226 16.79 -11.35 -33.81
C ASN A 226 17.69 -11.06 -32.60
N ASP A 227 18.24 -9.85 -32.51
CA ASP A 227 19.05 -9.42 -31.38
C ASP A 227 18.25 -9.45 -30.06
N ARG A 228 16.95 -9.12 -30.10
CA ARG A 228 16.05 -9.26 -28.93
C ARG A 228 15.87 -10.72 -28.51
N ARG A 229 15.80 -11.64 -29.47
CA ARG A 229 15.70 -13.09 -29.21
C ARG A 229 17.01 -13.61 -28.61
N GLU A 230 18.15 -13.14 -29.11
CA GLU A 230 19.47 -13.54 -28.63
C GLU A 230 19.76 -13.01 -27.22
N ALA A 231 19.46 -11.74 -26.95
CA ALA A 231 19.53 -11.17 -25.60
C ALA A 231 18.63 -11.92 -24.60
N LEU A 232 17.43 -12.33 -25.04
CA LEU A 232 16.54 -13.15 -24.21
C LEU A 232 17.14 -14.52 -23.91
N LYS A 233 17.73 -15.20 -24.90
CA LYS A 233 18.40 -16.49 -24.70
C LYS A 233 19.55 -16.39 -23.70
N LEU A 234 20.43 -15.40 -23.86
CA LEU A 234 21.54 -15.15 -22.95
C LEU A 234 21.06 -14.95 -21.51
N LYS A 235 20.02 -14.12 -21.33
CA LYS A 235 19.45 -13.86 -20.01
C LYS A 235 18.82 -15.09 -19.38
N LEU A 236 18.21 -15.96 -20.19
CA LEU A 236 17.54 -17.17 -19.73
C LEU A 236 18.56 -18.25 -19.35
N ASN A 237 19.62 -18.43 -20.17
CA ASN A 237 20.73 -19.33 -19.87
C ASN A 237 21.46 -18.90 -18.59
N ALA A 238 21.81 -17.62 -18.47
CA ALA A 238 22.45 -17.11 -17.25
C ALA A 238 21.59 -17.34 -15.99
N MET A 239 20.26 -17.32 -16.10
CA MET A 239 19.37 -17.65 -14.98
C MET A 239 19.42 -19.15 -14.65
N VAL A 240 19.42 -20.01 -15.66
CA VAL A 240 19.51 -21.47 -15.48
C VAL A 240 20.84 -21.87 -14.85
N ASP A 241 21.94 -21.25 -15.28
CA ASP A 241 23.29 -21.52 -14.78
C ASP A 241 23.47 -21.15 -13.29
N THR A 242 22.59 -20.31 -12.73
CA THR A 242 22.63 -19.89 -11.32
C THR A 242 21.76 -20.74 -10.37
N LEU A 243 21.03 -21.73 -10.90
CA LEU A 243 20.15 -22.60 -10.09
C LEU A 243 20.99 -23.68 -9.40
N ASN A 244 20.93 -23.72 -8.06
CA ASN A 244 21.85 -24.53 -7.25
C ASN A 244 21.11 -25.54 -6.35
N SER A 245 19.78 -25.60 -6.40
CA SER A 245 18.98 -26.54 -5.61
C SER A 245 17.82 -27.14 -6.41
N GLU A 246 17.39 -28.34 -6.02
CA GLU A 246 16.27 -29.04 -6.63
C GLU A 246 14.96 -28.24 -6.49
N GLU A 247 14.77 -27.55 -5.36
CA GLU A 247 13.61 -26.68 -5.15
C GLU A 247 13.58 -25.48 -6.12
N GLU A 248 14.75 -24.89 -6.41
CA GLU A 248 14.88 -23.78 -7.37
C GLU A 248 14.59 -24.25 -8.81
N ILE A 249 15.09 -25.43 -9.18
CA ILE A 249 14.85 -26.05 -10.50
C ILE A 249 13.34 -26.31 -10.68
N GLN A 250 12.69 -26.95 -9.70
CA GLN A 250 11.25 -27.21 -9.75
C GLN A 250 10.43 -25.93 -9.82
N ALA A 251 10.82 -24.89 -9.07
CA ALA A 251 10.17 -23.58 -9.13
C ALA A 251 10.32 -22.93 -10.52
N PHE A 252 11.49 -23.02 -11.14
CA PHE A 252 11.73 -22.50 -12.48
C PHE A 252 10.86 -23.22 -13.52
N VAL A 253 10.88 -24.56 -13.54
CA VAL A 253 10.08 -25.39 -14.46
C VAL A 253 8.59 -25.07 -14.33
N LYS A 254 8.08 -24.97 -13.10
CA LYS A 254 6.68 -24.64 -12.84
C LYS A 254 6.28 -23.26 -13.38
N ASN A 255 7.14 -22.25 -13.23
CA ASN A 255 6.86 -20.91 -13.77
C ASN A 255 6.99 -20.87 -15.31
N PHE A 256 7.86 -21.69 -15.89
CA PHE A 256 8.08 -21.72 -17.34
C PHE A 256 7.02 -22.52 -18.10
N ALA A 257 6.36 -23.47 -17.45
CA ALA A 257 5.31 -24.31 -18.04
C ALA A 257 4.18 -23.52 -18.72
N SER A 258 3.83 -22.33 -18.23
CA SER A 258 2.77 -21.49 -18.81
C SER A 258 3.19 -20.70 -20.06
N VAL A 259 4.49 -20.62 -20.37
CA VAL A 259 5.00 -19.78 -21.47
C VAL A 259 4.56 -20.28 -22.83
N LYS A 260 4.70 -21.59 -23.10
CA LYS A 260 4.31 -22.20 -24.38
C LYS A 260 2.81 -22.05 -24.68
N PRO A 261 1.89 -22.42 -23.77
CA PRO A 261 0.45 -22.20 -23.97
C PRO A 261 0.10 -20.73 -24.24
N THR A 262 0.77 -19.78 -23.57
CA THR A 262 0.53 -18.35 -23.77
C THR A 262 0.95 -17.90 -25.17
N ILE A 263 2.10 -18.34 -25.66
CA ILE A 263 2.58 -18.03 -27.02
C ILE A 263 1.65 -18.64 -28.06
N ASP A 264 1.23 -19.89 -27.87
CA ASP A 264 0.34 -20.58 -28.80
C ASP A 264 -1.04 -19.91 -28.86
N ALA A 265 -1.58 -19.43 -27.73
CA ALA A 265 -2.80 -18.62 -27.69
C ALA A 265 -2.67 -17.27 -28.44
N ILE A 266 -1.53 -16.59 -28.29
CA ILE A 266 -1.25 -15.33 -29.03
C ILE A 266 -1.20 -15.58 -30.54
N ARG A 267 -0.56 -16.69 -30.96
CA ARG A 267 -0.48 -17.07 -32.37
C ARG A 267 -1.86 -17.38 -32.94
N LEU A 268 -2.69 -18.13 -32.18
CA LEU A 268 -4.05 -18.47 -32.56
C LEU A 268 -4.91 -17.19 -32.74
N HIS A 269 -4.85 -16.27 -31.78
CA HIS A 269 -5.57 -15.00 -31.84
C HIS A 269 -5.15 -14.14 -33.05
N ASN A 270 -3.89 -14.20 -33.46
CA ASN A 270 -3.40 -13.46 -34.62
C ASN A 270 -3.69 -14.16 -35.96
N ALA A 271 -3.98 -15.46 -35.95
CA ALA A 271 -4.30 -16.25 -37.14
C ALA A 271 -5.81 -16.23 -37.50
N GLU A 272 -6.70 -16.01 -36.52
CA GLU A 272 -8.15 -16.11 -36.67
C GLU A 272 -8.91 -14.79 -36.41
N ILE A 273 -8.53 -13.68 -37.05
CA ILE A 273 -9.40 -12.49 -37.08
C ILE A 273 -10.12 -12.42 -38.44
N PRO A 274 -11.31 -13.02 -38.61
CA PRO A 274 -12.28 -12.52 -39.57
C PRO A 274 -12.65 -11.07 -39.16
N PRO A 275 -12.85 -10.15 -40.11
CA PRO A 275 -13.36 -8.82 -39.80
C PRO A 275 -14.67 -8.95 -39.02
N LEU A 276 -14.73 -8.32 -37.84
CA LEU A 276 -15.93 -8.33 -36.99
C LEU A 276 -17.13 -7.79 -37.81
N PRO A 277 -18.26 -8.51 -37.88
CA PRO A 277 -19.46 -8.00 -38.54
C PRO A 277 -19.92 -6.73 -37.82
N HIS A 278 -20.16 -5.68 -38.60
CA HIS A 278 -20.38 -4.31 -38.11
C HIS A 278 -21.76 -4.05 -37.48
N ASN A 279 -22.52 -5.08 -37.10
CA ASN A 279 -23.83 -4.92 -36.47
C ASN A 279 -23.82 -5.41 -35.02
N LYS A 280 -23.52 -4.49 -34.10
CA LYS A 280 -23.84 -4.67 -32.69
C LYS A 280 -25.32 -4.39 -32.49
N GLU A 281 -26.16 -5.40 -32.62
CA GLU A 281 -27.43 -5.37 -31.88
C GLU A 281 -27.08 -5.33 -30.39
N ILE A 282 -27.42 -4.22 -29.73
CA ILE A 282 -27.23 -4.06 -28.28
C ILE A 282 -28.21 -5.01 -27.59
N ILE A 283 -27.74 -6.23 -27.29
CA ILE A 283 -28.52 -7.17 -26.48
C ILE A 283 -28.43 -6.69 -25.03
N PRO A 284 -29.56 -6.35 -24.36
CA PRO A 284 -29.53 -5.92 -22.97
C PRO A 284 -29.02 -7.06 -22.08
N VAL A 285 -28.01 -6.74 -21.27
CA VAL A 285 -27.25 -7.64 -20.37
C VAL A 285 -28.13 -8.47 -19.43
N ASN A 286 -29.39 -8.06 -19.25
CA ASN A 286 -30.28 -8.62 -18.24
C ASN A 286 -31.19 -9.75 -18.75
N LYS A 287 -31.09 -10.17 -20.02
CA LYS A 287 -32.01 -11.15 -20.63
C LYS A 287 -32.03 -12.55 -19.97
N LYS A 288 -30.99 -12.93 -19.22
CA LYS A 288 -30.88 -14.25 -18.56
C LYS A 288 -30.75 -14.19 -17.03
N ILE A 289 -30.90 -13.02 -16.41
CA ILE A 289 -30.82 -12.91 -14.95
C ILE A 289 -32.20 -13.19 -14.37
N ILE A 290 -32.36 -14.34 -13.72
CA ILE A 290 -33.56 -14.66 -12.95
C ILE A 290 -33.60 -13.68 -11.76
N PRO A 291 -34.61 -12.79 -11.67
CA PRO A 291 -34.68 -11.86 -10.56
C PRO A 291 -35.03 -12.60 -9.26
N GLN A 292 -34.28 -12.34 -8.21
CA GLN A 292 -34.54 -12.85 -6.87
C GLN A 292 -35.94 -12.39 -6.40
N ARG A 293 -36.80 -13.32 -5.97
CA ARG A 293 -38.12 -12.99 -5.38
C ARG A 293 -37.94 -12.05 -4.19
N ARG A 294 -38.46 -10.83 -4.30
CA ARG A 294 -38.57 -9.88 -3.18
C ARG A 294 -39.96 -10.01 -2.59
N LEU A 295 -40.05 -10.29 -1.29
CA LEU A 295 -41.32 -10.44 -0.57
C LEU A 295 -42.05 -9.10 -0.33
N PHE A 296 -41.35 -7.95 -0.40
CA PHE A 296 -41.97 -6.63 -0.26
C PHE A 296 -41.30 -5.59 -1.17
N SER A 297 -42.10 -4.70 -1.76
CA SER A 297 -41.63 -3.57 -2.58
C SER A 297 -41.25 -2.39 -1.68
N THR A 298 -39.98 -1.98 -1.71
CA THR A 298 -39.47 -0.79 -0.99
C THR A 298 -39.50 0.48 -1.83
N LYS A 299 -40.10 0.47 -3.03
CA LYS A 299 -40.26 1.69 -3.83
C LYS A 299 -41.51 2.46 -3.40
N LYS A 300 -41.30 3.67 -2.88
CA LYS A 300 -42.34 4.67 -2.59
C LYS A 300 -43.10 4.98 -3.90
N LYS A 301 -44.42 4.75 -3.95
CA LYS A 301 -45.26 5.09 -5.10
C LYS A 301 -45.29 6.62 -5.24
N THR A 302 -44.67 7.14 -6.29
CA THR A 302 -44.86 8.53 -6.73
C THR A 302 -46.18 8.62 -7.49
N SER A 303 -47.17 9.29 -6.92
CA SER A 303 -48.41 9.66 -7.60
C SER A 303 -48.13 10.78 -8.59
N ASN A 304 -48.08 10.49 -9.89
CA ASN A 304 -48.20 11.51 -10.91
C ASN A 304 -49.67 11.83 -11.12
N ALA A 305 -50.16 12.87 -10.43
CA ALA A 305 -51.39 13.56 -10.78
C ALA A 305 -51.04 15.00 -11.17
N ALA A 306 -51.65 15.46 -12.26
CA ALA A 306 -51.66 16.82 -12.82
C ALA A 306 -50.45 17.27 -13.66
N ARG A 307 -50.54 16.99 -14.97
CA ARG A 307 -50.33 17.99 -16.03
C ARG A 307 -51.33 17.72 -17.17
N ARG A 308 -52.49 18.35 -17.09
CA ARG A 308 -53.17 18.95 -18.22
C ARG A 308 -53.24 20.44 -17.91
#